data_AF-A0A2N6FYK0-F1
#
_entry.id   AF-A0A2N6FYK0-F1
#
_cell.length_a   1.000
_cell.length_b   1.000
_cell.length_c   1.000
_cell.angle_alpha   90.00
_cell.angle_beta   90.00
_cell.angle_gamma   90.00
#
_symmetry.space_group_name_H-M   'P 1'
#
loop_
_entity.id
_entity.type
_entity.pdbx_description
1 polymer ?
#
loop_
_entity_poly.entity_id
_entity_poly.type
_entity_poly.pdbx_seq_one_letter_code
_entity_poly.pdbx_strand_id
1 'polypeptide(L)'
;MNDGAVTNYDLFEEFFNFIKNPETDLNSAIKEFGGSSFYVPSYKTTCRNDEIIEEYKERLGEKHLAKKLAKKYDLSESQIFIITKPLREPSLF
;
A
#
# COMPACT_ATOMS: atom_id res chain seq x y z
N MET A 1 -10.09 -24.89 6.76
CA MET A 1 -9.14 -23.93 6.17
C MET A 1 -9.86 -22.59 6.19
N ASN A 2 -9.22 -21.51 6.64
CA ASN A 2 -9.86 -20.20 6.62
C ASN A 2 -9.94 -19.76 5.15
N ASP A 3 -11.10 -19.93 4.53
CA ASP A 3 -11.42 -19.42 3.20
C ASP A 3 -11.62 -17.89 3.28
N GLY A 4 -10.53 -17.17 3.58
CA GLY A 4 -10.52 -15.72 3.44
C GLY A 4 -10.88 -15.38 2.00
N ALA A 5 -11.89 -14.53 1.81
CA ALA A 5 -12.29 -14.10 0.48
C ALA A 5 -11.08 -13.48 -0.25
N VAL A 6 -10.73 -14.04 -1.40
CA VAL A 6 -9.67 -13.50 -2.27
C VAL A 6 -10.01 -12.06 -2.62
N THR A 7 -9.08 -11.14 -2.35
CA THR A 7 -9.25 -9.72 -2.60
C THR A 7 -8.67 -9.32 -3.95
N ASN A 8 -9.06 -8.14 -4.45
CA ASN A 8 -8.44 -7.60 -5.67
C ASN A 8 -6.94 -7.33 -5.51
N TYR A 9 -6.47 -7.08 -4.29
CA TYR A 9 -5.04 -6.93 -4.03
C TYR A 9 -4.32 -8.26 -4.25
N ASP A 10 -4.86 -9.36 -3.71
CA ASP A 10 -4.28 -10.70 -3.85
C ASP A 10 -4.18 -11.10 -5.32
N LEU A 11 -5.22 -10.87 -6.12
CA LEU A 11 -5.23 -11.16 -7.56
C LEU A 11 -4.17 -10.33 -8.32
N PHE A 12 -4.02 -9.05 -7.98
CA PHE A 12 -3.02 -8.21 -8.62
C PHE A 12 -1.60 -8.58 -8.19
N GLU A 13 -1.40 -8.96 -6.93
CA GLU A 13 -0.11 -9.41 -6.41
C GLU A 13 0.33 -10.72 -7.06
N GLU A 14 -0.59 -11.68 -7.23
CA GLU A 14 -0.35 -12.92 -7.97
C GLU A 14 0.07 -12.64 -9.41
N PHE A 15 -0.69 -11.81 -10.13
CA PHE A 15 -0.33 -11.39 -11.48
C PHE A 15 1.04 -10.72 -11.53
N PHE A 16 1.30 -9.76 -10.64
CA PHE A 16 2.59 -9.06 -10.55
C PHE A 16 3.75 -10.03 -10.30
N ASN A 17 3.55 -10.99 -9.39
CA ASN A 17 4.55 -12.01 -9.07
C ASN A 17 4.82 -12.97 -10.24
N PHE A 18 3.81 -13.25 -11.06
CA PHE A 18 3.97 -14.06 -12.26
C PHE A 18 4.75 -13.32 -13.34
N ILE A 19 4.38 -12.08 -13.65
CA ILE A 19 5.02 -11.33 -14.75
C ILE A 19 6.43 -10.85 -14.41
N LYS A 20 6.78 -10.71 -13.13
CA LYS A 20 8.14 -10.33 -12.71
C LYS A 20 9.14 -11.49 -12.80
N ASN A 21 8.68 -12.73 -12.98
CA ASN A 21 9.56 -13.86 -13.15
C ASN A 21 10.31 -13.71 -14.49
N PRO A 22 11.66 -13.71 -14.50
CA PRO A 22 12.44 -13.52 -15.73
C PRO A 22 12.16 -14.54 -16.84
N GLU A 23 11.69 -15.74 -16.46
CA GLU A 23 11.35 -16.80 -17.41
C GLU A 23 9.95 -16.64 -18.02
N THR A 24 9.13 -15.72 -17.52
CA THR A 24 7.79 -15.47 -18.04
C THR A 24 7.88 -14.64 -19.31
N ASP A 25 7.39 -15.20 -20.42
CA ASP A 25 7.19 -14.48 -21.66
C ASP A 25 5.73 -13.99 -21.83
N LEU A 26 5.50 -13.13 -22.81
CA LEU A 26 4.18 -12.57 -23.09
C LEU A 26 3.14 -13.66 -23.40
N ASN A 27 3.55 -14.74 -24.09
CA ASN A 27 2.64 -15.84 -24.41
C ASN A 27 2.18 -16.60 -23.16
N SER A 28 3.09 -16.80 -22.20
CA SER A 28 2.79 -17.43 -20.92
C SER A 28 1.83 -16.57 -20.09
N ALA A 29 2.03 -15.25 -20.09
CA ALA A 29 1.11 -14.32 -19.43
C ALA A 29 -0.28 -14.31 -20.06
N ILE A 30 -0.38 -14.35 -21.39
CA ILE A 30 -1.68 -14.42 -22.10
C ILE A 30 -2.36 -15.77 -21.85
N LYS A 31 -1.63 -16.88 -21.78
CA LYS A 31 -2.20 -18.20 -21.48
C LYS A 31 -2.78 -18.28 -20.08
N GLU A 32 -2.10 -17.72 -19.10
CA GLU A 32 -2.50 -17.84 -17.70
C GLU A 32 -3.57 -16.80 -17.32
N PHE A 33 -3.43 -15.56 -17.78
CA PHE A 33 -4.26 -14.44 -17.33
C PHE A 33 -5.08 -13.76 -18.44
N GLY A 34 -4.91 -14.19 -19.70
CA GLY A 34 -5.62 -13.60 -20.83
C GLY A 34 -7.14 -13.74 -20.72
N GLY A 35 -7.86 -12.68 -21.07
CA GLY A 35 -9.33 -12.62 -20.96
C GLY A 35 -9.84 -12.20 -19.59
N SER A 36 -8.97 -12.16 -18.57
CA SER A 36 -9.31 -11.65 -17.24
C SER A 36 -9.28 -10.12 -17.20
N SER A 37 -10.07 -9.55 -16.30
CA SER A 37 -10.05 -8.12 -15.98
C SER A 37 -9.39 -7.94 -14.61
N PHE A 38 -8.22 -7.30 -14.56
CA PHE A 38 -7.53 -7.02 -13.31
C PHE A 38 -7.80 -5.59 -12.86
N TYR A 39 -8.18 -5.45 -11.60
CA TYR A 39 -8.13 -4.17 -10.93
C TYR A 39 -6.68 -3.90 -10.50
N VAL A 40 -6.11 -2.77 -10.94
CA VAL A 40 -4.84 -2.28 -10.42
C VAL A 40 -5.12 -1.48 -9.14
N PRO A 41 -4.61 -1.91 -7.96
CA PRO A 41 -4.87 -1.21 -6.71
C PRO A 41 -4.37 0.23 -6.71
N SER A 42 -5.17 1.14 -6.16
CA SER A 42 -4.81 2.55 -6.05
C SER A 42 -3.79 2.77 -4.93
N TYR A 43 -2.70 3.44 -5.28
CA TYR A 43 -1.68 3.89 -4.31
C TYR A 43 -2.27 4.53 -3.05
N LYS A 44 -3.28 5.39 -3.20
CA LYS A 44 -3.88 6.16 -2.09
C LYS A 44 -4.58 5.29 -1.05
N THR A 45 -5.10 4.14 -1.47
CA THR A 45 -5.88 3.21 -0.63
C THR A 45 -5.09 1.98 -0.21
N THR A 46 -3.96 1.72 -0.87
CA THR A 46 -3.22 0.46 -0.71
C THR A 46 -1.87 0.64 -0.03
N CYS A 47 -1.07 1.66 -0.39
CA CYS A 47 0.32 1.77 0.10
C CYS A 47 0.61 3.09 0.84
N ARG A 48 -0.09 4.17 0.48
CA ARG A 48 0.25 5.53 0.94
C ARG A 48 0.30 5.67 2.47
N ASN A 49 -0.62 5.04 3.18
CA ASN A 49 -0.69 5.18 4.63
C ASN A 49 0.52 4.51 5.32
N ASP A 50 0.95 3.35 4.83
CA ASP A 50 2.10 2.64 5.36
C ASP A 50 3.39 3.43 5.10
N GLU A 51 3.54 4.00 3.91
CA GLU A 51 4.65 4.91 3.60
C GLU A 51 4.67 6.15 4.51
N ILE A 52 3.49 6.74 4.78
CA ILE A 52 3.38 7.87 5.74
C ILE A 52 3.80 7.43 7.14
N ILE A 53 3.41 6.23 7.59
CA ILE A 53 3.75 5.69 8.92
C ILE A 53 5.26 5.49 9.03
N GLU A 54 5.89 4.84 8.06
CA GLU A 54 7.34 4.60 8.07
C GLU A 54 8.13 5.92 8.00
N GLU A 55 7.75 6.84 7.11
CA GLU A 55 8.43 8.14 7.04
C GLU A 55 8.23 8.99 8.31
N TYR A 56 7.04 8.90 8.95
CA TYR A 56 6.80 9.56 10.22
C TYR A 56 7.71 9.03 11.33
N LYS A 57 7.89 7.71 11.37
CA LYS A 57 8.75 7.02 12.33
C LYS A 57 10.23 7.36 12.13
N GLU A 58 10.71 7.39 10.89
CA GLU A 58 12.09 7.73 10.56
C GLU A 58 12.47 9.18 10.90
N ARG A 59 11.48 10.09 10.87
CA ARG A 59 11.68 11.53 11.04
C ARG A 59 11.15 12.06 12.37
N LEU A 60 10.89 11.17 13.32
CA LEU A 60 10.31 11.51 14.61
C LEU A 60 11.14 12.60 15.33
N GLY A 61 10.46 13.61 15.88
CA GLY A 61 11.10 14.76 16.54
C GLY A 61 11.36 15.96 15.61
N GLU A 62 11.18 15.82 14.30
CA GLU A 62 11.30 16.95 13.38
C GLU A 62 10.19 18.00 13.59
N LYS A 63 10.58 19.28 13.65
CA LYS A 63 9.64 20.39 13.80
C LYS A 63 8.67 20.45 12.61
N HIS A 64 7.38 20.53 12.92
CA HIS A 64 6.27 20.57 11.95
C HIS A 64 6.21 19.37 11.01
N LEU A 65 6.63 18.18 11.45
CA LEU A 65 6.62 16.96 10.64
C LEU A 65 5.24 16.68 10.01
N ALA A 66 4.16 16.73 10.80
CA ALA A 66 2.81 16.47 10.30
C ALA A 66 2.42 17.39 9.14
N LYS A 67 2.73 18.69 9.24
CA LYS A 67 2.53 19.68 8.16
C LYS A 67 3.34 19.38 6.91
N LYS A 68 4.59 18.94 7.07
CA LYS A 68 5.47 18.59 5.94
C LYS A 68 4.94 17.36 5.20
N LEU A 69 4.51 16.34 5.94
CA LEU A 69 3.90 15.14 5.36
C LEU A 69 2.55 15.45 4.70
N ALA A 70 1.72 16.27 5.33
CA ALA A 70 0.45 16.72 4.77
C ALA A 70 0.62 17.34 3.38
N LYS A 71 1.62 18.23 3.23
CA LYS A 71 1.98 18.81 1.93
C LYS A 71 2.52 17.78 0.94
N LYS A 72 3.37 16.84 1.38
CA LYS A 72 3.99 15.82 0.51
C LYS A 72 2.95 14.85 -0.06
N TYR A 73 2.01 14.42 0.76
CA TYR A 73 1.04 13.38 0.43
C TYR A 73 -0.34 13.90 -0.01
N ASP A 74 -0.48 15.22 -0.16
CA ASP A 74 -1.73 15.91 -0.51
C ASP A 74 -2.88 15.54 0.44
N LEU A 75 -2.66 15.79 1.74
CA LEU A 75 -3.57 15.49 2.85
C LEU A 75 -3.67 16.69 3.79
N SER A 76 -4.68 16.68 4.66
CA SER A 76 -4.72 17.60 5.81
C SER A 76 -3.79 17.12 6.92
N GLU A 77 -3.34 18.05 7.79
CA GLU A 77 -2.58 17.68 8.99
C GLU A 77 -3.38 16.72 9.90
N SER A 78 -4.70 16.89 9.97
CA SER A 78 -5.58 15.99 10.73
C SER A 78 -5.56 14.55 10.19
N GLN A 79 -5.55 14.35 8.87
CA GLN A 79 -5.45 13.04 8.26
C GLN A 79 -4.10 12.38 8.59
N ILE A 80 -3.00 13.14 8.55
CA ILE A 80 -1.69 12.64 8.97
C ILE A 80 -1.71 12.19 10.43
N PHE A 81 -2.31 12.96 11.33
CA PHE A 81 -2.43 12.57 12.73
C PHE A 81 -3.27 11.31 12.93
N ILE A 82 -4.35 11.11 12.17
CA ILE A 82 -5.15 9.89 12.21
C ILE A 82 -4.31 8.68 11.76
N ILE A 83 -3.64 8.79 10.62
CA ILE A 83 -2.80 7.72 10.05
C ILE A 83 -1.67 7.33 11.02
N THR A 84 -1.05 8.33 11.65
CA THR A 84 0.10 8.13 12.56
C THR A 84 -0.30 7.93 14.02
N LYS A 85 -1.60 7.83 14.31
CA LYS A 85 -2.10 7.65 15.69
C LYS A 85 -1.46 6.47 16.42
N PRO A 86 -1.29 5.27 15.82
CA PRO A 86 -0.70 4.11 16.51
C PRO A 86 0.74 4.35 16.99
N LEU A 87 1.49 5.23 16.34
CA LEU A 87 2.88 5.56 16.72
C LEU A 87 2.96 6.58 17.87
N ARG A 88 1.92 7.41 18.03
CA ARG A 88 1.85 8.47 19.04
C ARG A 88 1.15 8.00 20.31
N GLU A 89 0.21 7.07 20.16
CA GLU A 89 -0.55 6.43 21.23
C GLU A 89 -0.47 4.92 21.02
N PRO A 90 0.63 4.26 21.45
CA PRO A 90 0.72 2.81 21.37
C PRO A 90 -0.43 2.19 22.16
N SER A 91 -1.24 1.34 21.51
CA SER A 91 -2.25 0.55 22.22
C SER A 91 -1.56 -0.22 23.34
N LEU A 92 -2.07 -0.09 24.57
CA LEU A 92 -1.62 -0.88 25.74
C LEU A 92 -2.19 -2.31 25.74
N PHE A 93 -2.84 -2.70 24.65
CA PHE A 93 -3.51 -3.99 24.46
C PHE A 93 -3.02 -4.64 23.17
#